data_AF-A0A418HJ62-F1
#
_entry.id   AF-A0A418HJ62-F1
#
_cell.length_a   1.000
_cell.length_b   1.000
_cell.length_c   1.000
_cell.angle_alpha   90.00
_cell.angle_beta   90.00
_cell.angle_gamma   90.00
#
_symmetry.space_group_name_H-M   'P 1'
#
loop_
_entity.id
_entity.type
_entity.pdbx_description
1 polymer ?
#
loop_
_entity_poly.entity_id
_entity_poly.type
_entity_poly.pdbx_seq_one_letter_code
_entity_poly.pdbx_strand_id
1 'polypeptide(L)' 'LTGVADDQGNYTIDLPSNKKFNGGESIKVTSTDPSGNKSDEKVIDVKDTTSPVTPTVSEVTSESTQVTGIGEPGSTVKV' A
#
# COMPACT_ATOMS: atom_id res chain seq x y z
N LEU A 1 6.50 -11.36 -12.83
CA LEU A 1 7.13 -12.16 -11.76
C LEU A 1 6.42 -13.50 -11.72
N THR A 2 7.14 -14.58 -11.47
CA THR A 2 6.58 -15.94 -11.40
C THR A 2 7.20 -16.66 -10.23
N GLY A 3 6.42 -17.51 -9.56
CA GLY A 3 6.88 -18.46 -8.56
C GLY A 3 6.37 -19.85 -8.92
N VAL A 4 7.03 -20.87 -8.40
CA VAL A 4 6.61 -22.27 -8.55
C VAL A 4 6.04 -22.70 -7.20
N ALA A 5 4.86 -23.33 -7.22
CA ALA A 5 4.30 -23.91 -6.01
C ALA A 5 5.06 -25.18 -5.63
N ASP A 6 5.29 -25.38 -4.33
CA ASP A 6 5.93 -26.59 -3.80
C ASP A 6 4.97 -27.80 -3.80
N ASP A 7 5.46 -28.95 -3.34
CA ASP A 7 4.69 -30.21 -3.30
C ASP A 7 3.46 -30.13 -2.35
N GLN A 8 3.38 -29.09 -1.51
CA GLN A 8 2.23 -28.81 -0.63
C GLN A 8 1.32 -27.72 -1.21
N GLY A 9 1.67 -27.12 -2.36
CA GLY A 9 0.93 -26.05 -3.02
C GLY A 9 1.29 -24.63 -2.55
N ASN A 10 2.31 -24.45 -1.71
CA ASN A 10 2.72 -23.12 -1.25
C ASN A 10 3.65 -22.45 -2.27
N TYR A 11 3.58 -21.13 -2.39
CA TYR A 11 4.50 -20.36 -3.22
C TYR A 11 4.85 -19.03 -2.56
N THR A 12 6.02 -18.50 -2.88
CA THR A 12 6.44 -17.13 -2.54
C THR A 12 6.97 -16.46 -3.78
N ILE A 13 6.60 -15.20 -3.99
CA ILE A 13 7.09 -14.38 -5.09
C ILE A 13 7.59 -13.07 -4.49
N ASP A 14 8.89 -12.84 -4.57
CA ASP A 14 9.48 -11.57 -4.15
C ASP A 14 9.10 -10.46 -5.13
N LEU A 15 8.64 -9.34 -4.58
CA LEU A 15 8.37 -8.14 -5.35
C LEU A 15 9.70 -7.39 -5.60
N PRO A 16 9.90 -6.82 -6.80
CA PRO A 16 11.15 -6.19 -7.15
C PRO A 16 11.36 -4.93 -6.30
N SER A 17 12.53 -4.82 -5.67
CA SER A 17 12.86 -3.75 -4.72
C SER A 17 12.86 -2.35 -5.31
N ASN A 18 13.03 -2.23 -6.64
CA ASN A 18 12.95 -0.96 -7.35
C ASN A 18 11.51 -0.49 -7.62
N LYS A 19 10.50 -1.33 -7.35
CA LYS A 19 9.09 -0.99 -7.49
C LYS A 19 8.46 -0.93 -6.10
N LYS A 20 8.20 0.29 -5.64
CA LYS A 20 7.43 0.53 -4.42
C LYS A 20 5.95 0.59 -4.76
N PHE A 21 5.15 -0.12 -3.98
CA PHE A 21 3.70 0.07 -3.97
C PHE A 21 3.37 1.07 -2.88
N ASN A 22 2.45 1.99 -3.17
CA ASN A 22 2.05 3.04 -2.24
C ASN A 22 0.67 2.77 -1.64
N GLY A 23 -0.01 1.71 -2.09
CA GLY A 23 -1.37 1.40 -1.69
C GLY A 23 -2.38 1.87 -2.73
N GLY A 24 -3.50 1.14 -2.83
CA GLY A 24 -4.54 1.36 -3.84
C GLY A 24 -4.24 0.77 -5.21
N GLU A 25 -3.02 0.26 -5.45
CA GLU A 25 -2.75 -0.57 -6.62
C GLU A 25 -3.37 -1.97 -6.47
N SER A 26 -3.61 -2.64 -7.60
CA SER A 26 -4.08 -4.03 -7.63
C SER A 26 -3.04 -4.97 -8.24
N ILE A 27 -2.90 -6.16 -7.64
CA ILE A 27 -2.06 -7.26 -8.11
C ILE A 27 -2.97 -8.40 -8.56
N LYS A 28 -2.73 -8.90 -9.77
CA LYS A 28 -3.45 -10.01 -10.38
C LYS A 28 -2.60 -11.28 -10.33
N VAL A 29 -3.17 -12.37 -9.82
CA VAL A 29 -2.51 -13.66 -9.65
C VAL A 29 -3.30 -14.75 -10.36
N THR A 30 -2.58 -15.60 -11.10
CA THR A 30 -3.12 -16.80 -11.77
C THR A 30 -2.13 -17.94 -11.61
N SER A 31 -2.59 -19.18 -11.58
CA SER A 31 -1.75 -20.37 -11.67
C SER A 31 -1.98 -21.10 -13.00
N THR A 32 -1.01 -21.91 -13.42
CA THR A 32 -1.11 -22.78 -14.59
C THR A 32 -0.50 -24.13 -14.24
N ASP A 33 -1.24 -25.20 -14.48
CA ASP A 33 -0.78 -26.56 -14.20
C ASP A 33 0.19 -27.09 -15.30
N PRO A 34 0.87 -28.23 -15.10
CA PRO A 34 1.79 -28.79 -16.10
C PRO A 34 1.12 -29.19 -17.43
N SER A 35 -0.20 -29.41 -17.43
CA SER A 35 -0.99 -29.72 -18.62
C SER A 35 -1.42 -28.44 -19.37
N GLY A 36 -1.15 -27.26 -18.83
CA GLY A 36 -1.47 -25.96 -19.43
C GLY A 36 -2.83 -25.39 -19.02
N ASN A 37 -3.55 -26.00 -18.06
CA ASN A 37 -4.82 -25.44 -17.60
C ASN A 37 -4.56 -24.24 -16.67
N LYS A 38 -5.25 -23.12 -16.94
CA LYS A 38 -5.09 -21.87 -16.19
C LYS A 38 -6.25 -21.66 -15.20
N SER A 39 -5.93 -21.15 -14.01
CA SER A 39 -6.95 -20.73 -13.04
C SER A 39 -7.68 -19.45 -13.46
N ASP A 40 -8.81 -19.19 -12.81
CA ASP A 40 -9.37 -17.84 -12.77
C ASP A 40 -8.40 -16.86 -12.10
N GLU A 41 -8.58 -15.56 -12.39
CA GLU A 41 -7.77 -14.49 -11.82
C GLU A 41 -8.20 -14.18 -10.38
N LYS A 42 -7.21 -14.08 -9.49
CA LYS A 42 -7.39 -13.48 -8.16
C LYS A 42 -6.80 -12.08 -8.15
N VAL A 43 -7.61 -11.09 -7.77
CA VAL A 43 -7.18 -9.71 -7.57
C VAL A 43 -6.91 -9.47 -6.08
N ILE A 44 -5.80 -8.82 -5.77
CA ILE A 44 -5.37 -8.44 -4.43
C ILE A 44 -5.09 -6.94 -4.44
N ASP A 45 -5.77 -6.20 -3.59
CA ASP A 45 -5.50 -4.77 -3.41
C ASP A 45 -4.31 -4.58 -2.46
N VAL A 46 -3.38 -3.74 -2.88
CA VAL A 46 -2.26 -3.36 -2.03
C VAL A 46 -2.76 -2.37 -0.99
N LYS A 47 -2.63 -2.74 0.29
CA LYS A 47 -3.00 -1.87 1.40
C LYS A 47 -2.00 -0.73 1.53
N ASP A 48 -2.51 0.49 1.58
CA ASP A 48 -1.69 1.64 1.99
C ASP A 48 -1.32 1.53 3.48
N THR A 49 -0.03 1.61 3.75
CA THR A 49 0.56 1.60 5.10
C THR A 49 1.47 2.80 5.32
N THR A 50 1.51 3.72 4.35
CA THR A 50 2.29 4.95 4.41
C THR A 50 1.64 5.85 5.46
N SER A 51 2.43 6.30 6.43
CA SER A 51 1.93 7.25 7.42
C SER A 51 1.76 8.63 6.79
N PRO A 52 0.75 9.41 7.21
CA PRO A 52 0.62 10.78 6.72
C PRO A 52 1.85 11.62 7.05
N VAL A 53 2.13 12.62 6.22
CA VAL A 53 3.18 13.61 6.51
C VAL A 53 2.84 14.36 7.80
N THR A 54 3.84 14.55 8.67
CA THR A 54 3.68 15.34 9.90
C THR A 54 3.18 16.74 9.56
N PRO A 55 2.08 17.21 10.17
CA PRO A 55 1.58 18.55 9.88
C PRO A 55 2.55 19.61 10.40
N THR A 56 2.67 20.70 9.66
CA THR A 56 3.34 21.90 10.15
C THR A 56 2.36 22.76 10.94
N VAL A 57 2.87 23.58 11.85
CA VAL A 57 2.08 24.51 12.65
C VAL A 57 2.73 25.89 12.58
N SER A 58 1.94 26.91 12.25
CA SER A 58 2.35 28.31 12.31
C SER A 58 2.61 28.73 13.76
N GLU A 59 3.29 29.87 13.98
CA GLU A 59 3.49 30.39 15.33
C GLU A 59 2.16 30.56 16.08
N VAL A 60 2.13 30.12 17.34
CA VAL A 60 1.00 30.27 18.26
C VAL A 60 1.48 31.05 19.48
N THR A 61 0.77 32.12 19.81
CA THR A 61 1.04 33.01 20.95
C THR A 61 -0.08 32.90 22.00
N SER A 62 0.09 33.52 23.17
CA SER A 62 -0.97 33.58 24.19
C SER A 62 -2.25 34.27 23.70
N GLU A 63 -2.13 35.15 22.69
CA GLU A 63 -3.24 35.89 22.11
C GLU A 63 -3.87 35.18 20.91
N SER A 64 -3.29 34.05 20.48
CA SER A 64 -3.78 33.30 19.32
C SER A 64 -5.10 32.61 19.64
N THR A 65 -6.10 32.84 18.78
CA THR A 65 -7.42 32.20 18.89
C THR A 65 -7.60 31.00 17.95
N GLN A 66 -6.59 30.70 17.13
CA GLN A 66 -6.60 29.64 16.12
C GLN A 66 -5.23 28.98 16.01
N VAL A 67 -5.22 27.69 15.66
CA VAL A 67 -4.04 26.95 15.23
C VAL A 67 -4.16 26.74 13.72
N THR A 68 -3.15 27.18 12.97
CA THR A 68 -3.10 27.00 11.51
C THR A 68 -1.84 26.25 11.12
N GLY A 69 -1.89 25.55 10.00
CA GLY A 69 -0.83 24.63 9.59
C GLY A 69 -1.11 24.01 8.23
N ILE A 70 -0.18 23.18 7.76
CA ILE A 70 -0.33 22.39 6.54
C ILE A 70 -0.24 20.92 6.93
N GLY A 71 -1.26 20.13 6.60
CA GLY A 71 -1.26 18.68 6.73
C GLY A 71 -1.48 18.01 5.38
N GLU A 72 -1.33 16.68 5.34
CA GLU A 72 -1.63 15.92 4.13
C GLU A 72 -3.13 15.98 3.77
N PRO A 73 -3.49 16.21 2.49
CA PRO A 73 -4.90 16.27 2.08
C PRO A 73 -5.70 15.02 2.49
N GLY A 74 -6.89 15.23 3.07
CA GLY A 74 -7.77 14.15 3.52
C GLY A 74 -7.39 13.52 4.88
N SER A 75 -6.23 13.88 5.45
CA SER A 75 -5.87 13.46 6.80
C SER A 75 -6.67 14.20 7.87
N THR A 76 -6.87 13.55 9.02
CA THR A 76 -7.51 14.18 10.20
C THR A 76 -6.43 14.78 11.10
N VAL A 77 -6.54 16.07 11.40
CA VAL A 77 -5.65 16.79 12.32
C VAL A 77 -6.30 16.88 13.70
N LYS A 78 -5.55 16.63 14.77
CA LYS A 78 -5.99 16.75 16.16
C LYS A 78 -4.99 17.59 16.97
N VAL A 79 -5.52 18.43 17.86
CA VAL A 79 -4.77 19.21 18.86
C VAL A 79 -4.91 18.61 20.25
#